data_AF-A0A2J6TP92-F1
#
_entry.id   AF-A0A2J6TP92-F1
#
_cell.length_a   1.000
_cell.length_b   1.000
_cell.length_c   1.000
_cell.angle_alpha   90.00
_cell.angle_beta   90.00
_cell.angle_gamma   90.00
#
_symmetry.space_group_name_H-M   'P 1'
#
loop_
_entity.id
_entity.type
_entity.pdbx_description
1 polymer ?
#
loop_
_entity_poly.entity_id
_entity_poly.type
_entity_poly.pdbx_seq_one_letter_code
_entity_poly.pdbx_strand_id
1 'polypeptide(L)'
;MYMLGDAEVQSWPFAVWSGAVSSHAHESTVIVFGRWSALDISRVQQHYSSKRRWDRLAACHEWIYHDLNTILSDWVGIWNAAAWELRDRSIEVNQENFTGNVLQRMRRLNRAMATNILLHESLLIQQNSLKEIIVLAPQRYFEFRSLEQDAAEVGFISRCSQMDKALSHDLLVVQVSIEQISTGQSVARLTSLGFFFLPVSLVAAIFGITTFTISPKWYPVGAISALLFTIIVAFPMPHIISAWHNGPKSLRGYVSKLESTLDVEDQERGRPMSTAVSSRRSEMMYKSRQGSEPGSCRARAGGKTPEISAPMIAENPLGWN
;
A
#
# COMPACT_ATOMS: atom_id res chain seq x y z
N MET A 1 -8.51 5.68 14.74
CA MET A 1 -9.24 6.56 13.83
C MET A 1 -8.22 6.96 12.79
N TYR A 2 -8.31 6.29 11.65
CA TYR A 2 -7.42 6.53 10.53
C TYR A 2 -8.25 7.22 9.46
N MET A 3 -7.73 8.33 8.93
CA MET A 3 -8.36 8.97 7.78
C MET A 3 -7.90 8.23 6.52
N LEU A 4 -8.85 7.59 5.83
CA LEU A 4 -8.66 7.01 4.51
C LEU A 4 -9.35 7.92 3.49
N GLY A 5 -8.61 8.88 2.96
CA GLY A 5 -9.20 9.95 2.16
C GLY A 5 -10.21 10.75 2.98
N ASP A 6 -11.45 10.84 2.49
CA ASP A 6 -12.57 11.48 3.19
C ASP A 6 -13.32 10.51 4.12
N ALA A 7 -12.99 9.22 4.08
CA ALA A 7 -13.61 8.21 4.94
C ALA A 7 -12.88 8.13 6.28
N GLU A 8 -13.63 8.31 7.35
CA GLU A 8 -13.18 7.99 8.69
C GLU A 8 -13.28 6.48 8.91
N VAL A 9 -12.14 5.79 8.91
CA VAL A 9 -12.09 4.36 9.20
C VAL A 9 -11.75 4.13 10.67
N GLN A 10 -12.68 3.47 11.34
CA GLN A 10 -12.51 2.94 12.70
C GLN A 10 -12.45 1.42 12.64
N SER A 11 -11.27 0.87 12.32
CA SER A 11 -10.98 -0.54 12.60
C SER A 11 -10.14 -0.60 13.87
N TRP A 12 -10.68 -1.16 14.95
CA TRP A 12 -9.94 -1.32 16.19
C TRP A 12 -9.71 -2.79 16.48
N PRO A 13 -8.46 -3.21 16.78
CA PRO A 13 -8.26 -4.51 17.39
C PRO A 13 -8.96 -4.48 18.75
N PHE A 14 -9.98 -5.32 18.90
CA PHE A 14 -10.59 -5.57 20.20
C PHE A 14 -10.15 -6.94 20.68
N ALA A 15 -9.81 -7.02 21.96
CA ALA A 15 -9.54 -8.29 22.61
C ALA A 15 -10.76 -8.64 23.45
N VAL A 16 -11.34 -9.81 23.20
CA VAL A 16 -12.36 -10.40 24.05
C VAL A 16 -11.67 -11.37 24.97
N TRP A 17 -11.76 -11.13 26.27
CA TRP A 17 -11.41 -12.12 27.27
C TRP A 17 -12.71 -12.69 27.85
N SER A 18 -12.82 -14.01 27.80
CA SER A 18 -13.82 -14.73 28.56
C SER A 18 -13.13 -15.62 29.59
N GLY A 19 -13.57 -15.52 30.83
CA GLY A 19 -13.07 -16.37 31.89
C GLY A 19 -14.11 -16.55 32.99
N ALA A 20 -14.01 -17.68 33.69
CA ALA A 20 -14.73 -17.91 34.92
C ALA A 20 -13.97 -17.22 36.06
N VAL A 21 -14.57 -16.18 36.64
CA VAL A 21 -14.02 -15.52 37.81
C VAL A 21 -14.53 -16.29 39.03
N SER A 22 -13.68 -17.14 39.60
CA SER A 22 -13.88 -17.91 40.85
C SER A 22 -14.51 -19.32 40.75
N SER A 23 -14.23 -20.12 41.78
CA SER A 23 -14.66 -21.51 42.00
C SER A 23 -16.17 -21.68 42.23
N HIS A 24 -16.96 -20.61 42.18
CA HIS A 24 -18.42 -20.69 42.13
C HIS A 24 -18.87 -20.68 40.66
N ALA A 25 -19.09 -21.90 40.15
CA ALA A 25 -19.10 -22.30 38.75
C ALA A 25 -20.19 -21.72 37.80
N HIS A 26 -20.74 -20.52 38.05
CA HIS A 26 -21.88 -20.02 37.25
C HIS A 26 -21.80 -18.61 36.68
N GLU A 27 -20.77 -17.81 36.97
CA GLU A 27 -20.66 -16.46 36.40
C GLU A 27 -19.45 -16.33 35.47
N SER A 28 -19.71 -16.44 34.16
CA SER A 28 -18.75 -16.10 33.11
C SER A 28 -18.70 -14.59 32.96
N THR A 29 -17.53 -13.98 33.20
CA THR A 29 -17.32 -12.55 32.93
C THR A 29 -16.69 -12.40 31.56
N VAL A 30 -17.29 -11.54 30.73
CA VAL A 30 -16.74 -11.13 29.44
C VAL A 30 -16.17 -9.74 29.58
N ILE A 31 -14.88 -9.58 29.34
CA ILE A 31 -14.21 -8.28 29.34
C ILE A 31 -13.77 -7.99 27.91
N VAL A 32 -14.24 -6.87 27.37
CA VAL A 32 -13.89 -6.42 26.03
C VAL A 32 -12.96 -5.21 26.15
N PHE A 33 -11.72 -5.38 25.69
CA PHE A 33 -10.73 -4.31 25.67
C PHE A 33 -10.72 -3.64 24.29
N GLY A 34 -10.82 -2.31 24.28
CA GLY A 34 -10.79 -1.54 23.05
C GLY A 34 -10.89 -0.04 23.30
N ARG A 35 -10.59 0.74 22.26
CA ARG A 35 -10.87 2.17 22.24
C ARG A 35 -12.27 2.39 21.67
N TRP A 36 -13.21 2.72 22.54
CA TRP A 36 -14.62 2.89 22.17
C TRP A 36 -14.95 4.35 21.89
N SER A 37 -15.66 4.60 20.80
CA SER A 37 -16.35 5.87 20.59
C SER A 37 -17.77 5.82 21.17
N ALA A 38 -18.37 7.00 21.42
CA ALA A 38 -19.78 7.07 21.82
C ALA A 38 -20.71 6.43 20.78
N LEU A 39 -20.33 6.51 19.50
CA LEU A 39 -21.06 5.90 18.40
C LEU A 39 -20.97 4.36 18.47
N ASP A 40 -19.80 3.79 18.77
CA ASP A 40 -19.64 2.34 18.93
C ASP A 40 -20.50 1.82 20.09
N ILE A 41 -20.50 2.52 21.22
CA ILE A 41 -21.33 2.18 22.38
C ILE A 41 -22.81 2.18 21.99
N SER A 42 -23.25 3.21 21.26
CA SER A 42 -24.65 3.29 20.79
C SER A 42 -25.02 2.15 19.84
N ARG A 43 -24.10 1.76 18.93
CA ARG A 43 -24.30 0.62 18.02
C ARG A 43 -24.38 -0.69 18.76
N VAL A 44 -23.52 -0.90 19.76
CA VAL A 44 -23.57 -2.10 20.63
C VAL A 44 -24.88 -2.12 21.42
N GLN A 45 -25.27 -1.01 22.04
CA GLN A 45 -26.53 -0.93 22.79
C GLN A 45 -27.74 -1.19 21.90
N GLN A 46 -27.75 -0.64 20.69
CA GLN A 46 -28.80 -0.91 19.69
C GLN A 46 -28.78 -2.38 19.26
N HIS A 47 -27.60 -2.96 19.03
CA HIS A 47 -27.44 -4.36 18.65
C HIS A 47 -27.97 -5.31 19.74
N TYR A 48 -27.79 -4.95 21.01
CA TYR A 48 -28.28 -5.70 22.18
C TYR A 48 -29.64 -5.21 22.71
N SER A 49 -30.40 -4.43 21.94
CA SER A 49 -31.77 -4.04 22.33
C SER A 49 -32.74 -5.22 22.39
N SER A 50 -32.43 -6.32 21.68
CA SER A 50 -33.24 -7.54 21.66
C SER A 50 -32.85 -8.50 22.78
N LYS A 51 -33.84 -8.91 23.59
CA LYS A 51 -33.66 -9.92 24.65
C LYS A 51 -33.06 -11.23 24.13
N ARG A 52 -33.43 -11.66 22.91
CA ARG A 52 -32.92 -12.90 22.30
C ARG A 52 -31.38 -12.92 22.20
N ARG A 53 -30.75 -11.78 21.95
CA ARG A 53 -29.29 -11.68 21.83
C ARG A 53 -28.61 -11.79 23.18
N TRP A 54 -29.18 -11.18 24.22
CA TRP A 54 -28.75 -11.37 25.60
C TRP A 54 -28.88 -12.82 26.04
N ASP A 55 -30.02 -13.46 25.76
CA ASP A 55 -30.26 -14.86 26.13
C ASP A 55 -29.24 -15.80 25.44
N ARG A 56 -28.92 -15.54 24.16
CA ARG A 56 -27.88 -16.28 23.42
C ARG A 56 -26.49 -16.07 24.00
N LEU A 57 -26.14 -14.82 24.35
CA LEU A 57 -24.85 -14.50 24.96
C LEU A 57 -24.71 -15.12 26.36
N ALA A 58 -25.80 -15.16 27.13
CA ALA A 58 -25.83 -15.84 28.43
C ALA A 58 -25.67 -17.35 28.30
N ALA A 59 -26.20 -17.96 27.23
CA ALA A 59 -26.03 -19.39 26.95
C ALA A 59 -24.61 -19.72 26.47
N CYS A 60 -23.98 -18.84 25.70
CA CYS A 60 -22.67 -19.06 25.09
C CYS A 60 -21.98 -17.69 24.90
N HIS A 61 -20.95 -17.47 25.69
CA HIS A 61 -20.28 -16.18 25.80
C HIS A 61 -19.43 -15.87 24.55
N GLU A 62 -19.05 -16.90 23.79
CA GLU A 62 -18.30 -16.83 22.54
C GLU A 62 -19.04 -16.04 21.45
N TRP A 63 -20.37 -15.92 21.55
CA TRP A 63 -21.19 -15.08 20.66
C TRP A 63 -20.80 -13.60 20.68
N ILE A 64 -20.19 -13.11 21.77
CA ILE A 64 -19.74 -11.72 21.83
C ILE A 64 -18.75 -11.42 20.70
N TYR A 65 -17.91 -12.37 20.33
CA TYR A 65 -16.93 -12.15 19.27
C TYR A 65 -17.63 -11.94 17.93
N HIS A 66 -18.60 -12.80 17.62
CA HIS A 66 -19.40 -12.66 16.40
C HIS A 66 -20.13 -11.32 16.37
N ASP A 67 -20.83 -10.97 17.46
CA ASP A 67 -21.62 -9.75 17.51
C ASP A 67 -20.74 -8.50 17.38
N LEU A 68 -19.59 -8.47 18.06
CA LEU A 68 -18.62 -7.38 17.91
C LEU A 68 -18.03 -7.32 16.50
N ASN A 69 -17.72 -8.47 15.90
CA ASN A 69 -17.26 -8.53 14.52
C ASN A 69 -18.32 -7.95 13.57
N THR A 70 -19.59 -8.33 13.72
CA THR A 70 -20.68 -7.80 12.88
C THR A 70 -20.88 -6.29 13.07
N ILE A 71 -20.72 -5.77 14.30
CA ILE A 71 -20.96 -4.34 14.60
C ILE A 71 -19.78 -3.46 14.17
N LEU A 72 -18.55 -3.93 14.42
CA LEU A 72 -17.34 -3.12 14.32
C LEU A 72 -16.54 -3.39 13.04
N SER A 73 -16.79 -4.51 12.36
CA SER A 73 -16.01 -4.92 11.19
C SER A 73 -16.79 -4.73 9.88
N ASP A 74 -16.92 -3.48 9.42
CA ASP A 74 -17.32 -3.20 8.02
C ASP A 74 -16.12 -3.35 7.09
N TRP A 75 -15.58 -4.57 7.00
CA TRP A 75 -14.39 -4.83 6.19
C TRP A 75 -14.57 -4.50 4.72
N VAL A 76 -15.77 -4.68 4.19
CA VAL A 76 -16.07 -4.33 2.81
C VAL A 76 -15.96 -2.83 2.60
N GLY A 77 -16.60 -2.02 3.46
CA GLY A 77 -16.49 -0.56 3.40
C GLY A 77 -15.05 -0.07 3.60
N ILE A 78 -14.36 -0.60 4.60
CA ILE A 78 -12.97 -0.27 4.92
C ILE A 78 -12.03 -0.61 3.77
N TRP A 79 -12.15 -1.81 3.22
CA TRP A 79 -11.31 -2.27 2.13
C TRP A 79 -11.57 -1.48 0.84
N ASN A 80 -12.84 -1.21 0.52
CA ASN A 80 -13.20 -0.38 -0.63
C ASN A 80 -12.61 1.03 -0.47
N ALA A 81 -12.74 1.66 0.70
CA ALA A 81 -12.14 2.97 0.96
C ALA A 81 -10.61 2.94 0.78
N ALA A 82 -9.95 1.86 1.24
CA ALA A 82 -8.51 1.70 1.11
C ALA A 82 -8.08 1.56 -0.35
N ALA A 83 -8.81 0.75 -1.10
CA ALA A 83 -8.59 0.53 -2.53
C ALA A 83 -8.82 1.81 -3.33
N TRP A 84 -9.87 2.58 -3.00
CA TRP A 84 -10.14 3.89 -3.61
C TRP A 84 -9.02 4.89 -3.35
N GLU A 85 -8.60 5.05 -2.09
CA GLU A 85 -7.50 5.96 -1.75
C GLU A 85 -6.20 5.55 -2.47
N LEU A 86 -5.85 4.26 -2.49
CA LEU A 86 -4.66 3.80 -3.20
C LEU A 86 -4.76 4.05 -4.71
N ARG A 87 -5.93 3.80 -5.31
CA ARG A 87 -6.20 4.07 -6.72
C ARG A 87 -6.05 5.55 -7.04
N ASP A 88 -6.66 6.44 -6.26
CA ASP A 88 -6.58 7.88 -6.47
C ASP A 88 -5.15 8.38 -6.37
N ARG A 89 -4.37 7.88 -5.40
CA ARG A 89 -2.94 8.18 -5.29
C ARG A 89 -2.13 7.63 -6.46
N SER A 90 -2.46 6.44 -6.96
CA SER A 90 -1.79 5.87 -8.13
C SER A 90 -2.04 6.71 -9.39
N ILE A 91 -3.26 7.23 -9.55
CA ILE A 91 -3.62 8.13 -10.65
C ILE A 91 -2.89 9.47 -10.49
N GLU A 92 -2.85 10.03 -9.29
CA GLU A 92 -2.10 11.28 -8.99
C GLU A 92 -0.62 11.15 -9.41
N VAL A 93 -0.01 10.00 -9.13
CA VAL A 93 1.40 9.71 -9.46
C VAL A 93 1.62 9.58 -10.97
N ASN A 94 0.70 8.93 -11.69
CA ASN A 94 0.85 8.64 -13.11
C ASN A 94 0.42 9.79 -14.04
N GLN A 95 -0.23 10.82 -13.52
CA GLN A 95 -0.60 11.99 -14.32
C GLN A 95 0.63 12.81 -14.74
N GLU A 96 0.86 12.90 -16.05
CA GLU A 96 2.00 13.60 -16.68
C GLU A 96 2.00 15.12 -16.44
N ASN A 97 0.84 15.71 -16.18
CA ASN A 97 0.67 17.18 -16.15
C ASN A 97 1.03 17.84 -14.81
N PHE A 98 1.71 17.15 -13.90
CA PHE A 98 1.92 17.69 -12.56
C PHE A 98 3.26 18.37 -12.36
N THR A 99 3.22 19.62 -11.90
CA THR A 99 4.38 20.49 -11.64
C THR A 99 4.83 20.52 -10.18
N GLY A 100 4.16 19.80 -9.27
CA GLY A 100 4.48 19.82 -7.85
C GLY A 100 5.59 18.85 -7.41
N ASN A 101 5.92 18.90 -6.11
CA ASN A 101 7.05 18.19 -5.51
C ASN A 101 6.85 16.65 -5.50
N VAL A 102 7.66 15.95 -6.31
CA VAL A 102 7.69 14.47 -6.43
C VAL A 102 7.86 13.79 -5.08
N LEU A 103 8.72 14.32 -4.21
CA LEU A 103 8.99 13.73 -2.89
C LEU A 103 7.75 13.72 -1.99
N GLN A 104 6.91 14.76 -2.07
CA GLN A 104 5.69 14.84 -1.29
C GLN A 104 4.66 13.78 -1.75
N ARG A 105 4.60 13.50 -3.04
CA ARG A 105 3.74 12.45 -3.61
C ARG A 105 4.20 11.07 -3.18
N MET A 106 5.50 10.81 -3.27
CA MET A 106 6.08 9.55 -2.81
C MET A 106 5.77 9.31 -1.33
N ARG A 107 5.90 10.35 -0.49
CA ARG A 107 5.51 10.25 0.94
C ARG A 107 4.04 9.94 1.14
N ARG A 108 3.13 10.54 0.34
CA ARG A 108 1.69 10.24 0.41
C ARG A 108 1.39 8.82 -0.02
N LEU A 109 1.95 8.37 -1.14
CA LEU A 109 1.78 6.99 -1.61
C LEU A 109 2.33 5.99 -0.59
N ASN A 110 3.53 6.22 -0.05
CA ASN A 110 4.12 5.35 0.97
C ASN A 110 3.25 5.26 2.23
N ARG A 111 2.60 6.35 2.65
CA ARG A 111 1.64 6.31 3.77
C ARG A 111 0.39 5.49 3.43
N ALA A 112 -0.17 5.67 2.23
CA ALA A 112 -1.33 4.89 1.78
C ALA A 112 -0.98 3.39 1.70
N MET A 113 0.20 3.06 1.18
CA MET A 113 0.71 1.68 1.11
C MET A 113 0.94 1.08 2.50
N ALA A 114 1.57 1.83 3.42
CA ALA A 114 1.75 1.39 4.80
C ALA A 114 0.39 1.12 5.49
N THR A 115 -0.61 1.96 5.22
CA THR A 115 -1.97 1.77 5.74
C THR A 115 -2.61 0.50 5.18
N ASN A 116 -2.44 0.23 3.87
CA ASN A 116 -2.93 -0.99 3.25
C ASN A 116 -2.26 -2.25 3.83
N ILE A 117 -0.95 -2.21 4.10
CA ILE A 117 -0.22 -3.30 4.76
C ILE A 117 -0.81 -3.57 6.16
N LEU A 118 -1.00 -2.53 6.97
CA LEU A 118 -1.58 -2.66 8.32
C LEU A 118 -3.01 -3.22 8.28
N LEU A 119 -3.82 -2.77 7.32
CA LEU A 119 -5.18 -3.31 7.13
C LEU A 119 -5.15 -4.79 6.77
N HIS A 120 -4.23 -5.20 5.88
CA HIS A 120 -4.07 -6.60 5.53
C HIS A 120 -3.64 -7.45 6.73
N GLU A 121 -2.66 -7.00 7.52
CA GLU A 121 -2.23 -7.70 8.73
C GLU A 121 -3.37 -7.84 9.73
N SER A 122 -4.17 -6.78 9.91
CA SER A 122 -5.35 -6.80 10.77
C SER A 122 -6.39 -7.81 10.29
N LEU A 123 -6.61 -7.90 8.97
CA LEU A 123 -7.53 -8.85 8.36
C LEU A 123 -7.03 -10.29 8.55
N LEU A 124 -5.73 -10.55 8.40
CA LEU A 124 -5.15 -11.88 8.65
C LEU A 124 -5.31 -12.30 10.12
N ILE A 125 -5.10 -11.38 11.06
CA ILE A 125 -5.31 -11.64 12.49
C ILE A 125 -6.77 -12.03 12.72
N GLN A 126 -7.71 -11.26 12.17
CA GLN A 126 -9.14 -11.57 12.32
C GLN A 126 -9.57 -12.86 11.63
N GLN A 127 -8.99 -13.17 10.48
CA GLN A 127 -9.24 -14.43 9.78
C GLN A 127 -8.78 -15.61 10.63
N ASN A 128 -7.62 -15.49 11.29
CA ASN A 128 -7.07 -16.54 12.13
C ASN A 128 -7.86 -16.69 13.43
N SER A 129 -8.27 -15.59 14.08
CA SER A 129 -9.13 -15.66 15.27
C SER A 129 -10.51 -16.21 14.96
N LEU A 130 -11.11 -15.87 13.81
CA LEU A 130 -12.37 -16.49 13.35
C LEU A 130 -12.22 -18.01 13.19
N LYS A 131 -11.13 -18.47 12.54
CA LYS A 131 -10.85 -19.90 12.40
C LYS A 131 -10.68 -20.59 13.75
N GLU A 132 -9.94 -19.97 14.66
CA GLU A 132 -9.71 -20.51 16.00
C GLU A 132 -11.03 -20.62 16.77
N ILE A 133 -11.88 -19.60 16.73
CA ILE A 133 -13.20 -19.62 17.37
C ILE A 133 -14.11 -20.69 16.75
N ILE A 134 -14.11 -20.84 15.42
CA ILE A 134 -14.87 -21.91 14.74
C ILE A 134 -14.40 -23.29 15.20
N VAL A 135 -13.09 -23.48 15.38
CA VAL A 135 -12.51 -24.75 15.87
C VAL A 135 -12.81 -24.98 17.36
N LEU A 136 -12.80 -23.93 18.18
CA LEU A 136 -13.00 -23.97 19.64
C LEU A 136 -14.48 -23.96 20.07
N ALA A 137 -15.41 -23.62 19.19
CA ALA A 137 -16.84 -23.60 19.47
C ALA A 137 -17.63 -24.91 19.22
N PRO A 138 -17.03 -26.12 19.06
CA PRO A 138 -17.65 -27.16 18.27
C PRO A 138 -18.97 -27.72 18.84
N GLN A 139 -19.88 -27.97 17.87
CA GLN A 139 -21.13 -28.75 17.87
C GLN A 139 -22.36 -28.24 18.63
N ARG A 140 -22.27 -27.28 19.54
CA ARG A 140 -23.45 -26.94 20.38
C ARG A 140 -24.54 -26.14 19.68
N TYR A 141 -24.23 -25.41 18.61
CA TYR A 141 -25.18 -24.47 18.02
C TYR A 141 -25.14 -24.44 16.49
N PHE A 142 -26.28 -24.76 15.87
CA PHE A 142 -26.48 -24.72 14.41
C PHE A 142 -26.30 -23.31 13.82
N GLU A 143 -26.42 -22.29 14.66
CA GLU A 143 -26.33 -20.88 14.29
C GLU A 143 -24.89 -20.43 13.94
N PHE A 144 -23.86 -21.21 14.31
CA PHE A 144 -22.45 -20.94 13.95
C PHE A 144 -22.15 -21.11 12.45
N ARG A 145 -23.10 -21.63 11.65
CA ARG A 145 -22.96 -21.66 10.19
C ARG A 145 -22.84 -20.25 9.58
N SER A 146 -23.40 -19.24 10.24
CA SER A 146 -23.21 -17.83 9.84
C SER A 146 -21.74 -17.37 9.97
N LEU A 147 -21.04 -17.82 11.01
CA LEU A 147 -19.61 -17.56 11.23
C LEU A 147 -18.73 -18.17 10.12
N GLU A 148 -19.11 -19.33 9.58
CA GLU A 148 -18.40 -19.92 8.43
C GLU A 148 -18.55 -19.05 7.18
N GLN A 149 -19.72 -18.44 6.98
CA GLN A 149 -19.97 -17.51 5.89
C GLN A 149 -19.13 -16.24 6.07
N ASP A 150 -19.09 -15.66 7.28
CA ASP A 150 -18.25 -14.52 7.60
C ASP A 150 -16.76 -14.83 7.41
N ALA A 151 -16.31 -16.01 7.83
CA ALA A 151 -14.93 -16.46 7.62
C ALA A 151 -14.60 -16.65 6.13
N ALA A 152 -15.57 -17.09 5.33
CA ALA A 152 -15.41 -17.19 3.87
C ALA A 152 -15.35 -15.81 3.21
N GLU A 153 -16.15 -14.84 3.67
CA GLU A 153 -16.12 -13.46 3.21
C GLU A 153 -14.78 -12.78 3.55
N VAL A 154 -14.35 -12.84 4.81
CA VAL A 154 -13.04 -12.34 5.23
C VAL A 154 -11.92 -13.03 4.45
N GLY A 155 -12.03 -14.35 4.23
CA GLY A 155 -11.08 -15.10 3.40
C GLY A 155 -11.09 -14.71 1.92
N PHE A 156 -12.21 -14.24 1.37
CA PHE A 156 -12.28 -13.66 0.03
C PHE A 156 -11.57 -12.30 -0.02
N ILE A 157 -11.88 -11.39 0.91
CA ILE A 157 -11.25 -10.07 0.98
C ILE A 157 -9.73 -10.19 1.16
N SER A 158 -9.27 -11.13 2.00
CA SER A 158 -7.85 -11.47 2.18
C SER A 158 -7.15 -11.80 0.86
N ARG A 159 -7.82 -12.57 -0.02
CA ARG A 159 -7.29 -12.93 -1.35
C ARG A 159 -7.25 -11.74 -2.29
N CYS A 160 -8.29 -10.89 -2.30
CA CYS A 160 -8.29 -9.64 -3.06
C CYS A 160 -7.12 -8.74 -2.63
N SER A 161 -6.85 -8.66 -1.33
CA SER A 161 -5.75 -7.90 -0.76
C SER A 161 -4.36 -8.38 -1.20
N GLN A 162 -4.18 -9.69 -1.44
CA GLN A 162 -2.93 -10.20 -1.98
C GLN A 162 -2.65 -9.71 -3.41
N MET A 163 -3.70 -9.53 -4.23
CA MET A 163 -3.53 -8.95 -5.57
C MET A 163 -3.12 -7.49 -5.51
N ASP A 164 -3.67 -6.73 -4.56
CA ASP A 164 -3.33 -5.31 -4.37
C ASP A 164 -1.89 -5.12 -3.88
N LYS A 165 -1.32 -6.08 -3.14
CA LYS A 165 0.10 -6.06 -2.75
C LYS A 165 1.02 -6.15 -3.97
N ALA A 166 0.72 -7.03 -4.92
CA ALA A 166 1.50 -7.16 -6.15
C ALA A 166 1.46 -5.85 -6.96
N LEU A 167 0.27 -5.27 -7.11
CA LEU A 167 0.08 -3.98 -7.76
C LEU A 167 0.84 -2.85 -7.04
N SER A 168 0.84 -2.82 -5.72
CA SER A 168 1.55 -1.82 -4.93
C SER A 168 3.07 -1.90 -5.12
N HIS A 169 3.62 -3.12 -5.21
CA HIS A 169 5.03 -3.33 -5.49
C HIS A 169 5.40 -2.84 -6.90
N ASP A 170 4.56 -3.13 -7.89
CA ASP A 170 4.77 -2.68 -9.26
C ASP A 170 4.76 -1.14 -9.35
N LEU A 171 3.84 -0.47 -8.63
CA LEU A 171 3.79 0.99 -8.56
C LEU A 171 5.06 1.60 -7.96
N LEU A 172 5.62 0.98 -6.91
CA LEU A 172 6.90 1.44 -6.33
C LEU A 172 8.04 1.34 -7.33
N VAL A 173 8.13 0.22 -8.07
CA VAL A 173 9.18 0.02 -9.09
C VAL A 173 9.06 1.06 -10.20
N VAL A 174 7.84 1.34 -10.66
CA VAL A 174 7.58 2.38 -11.68
C VAL A 174 7.99 3.76 -11.16
N GLN A 175 7.67 4.10 -9.92
CA GLN A 175 8.06 5.40 -9.34
C GLN A 175 9.56 5.58 -9.21
N VAL A 176 10.27 4.57 -8.69
CA VAL A 176 11.74 4.62 -8.58
C VAL A 176 12.35 4.82 -9.97
N SER A 177 11.80 4.15 -10.98
CA SER A 177 12.23 4.32 -12.37
C SER A 177 11.99 5.75 -12.87
N ILE A 178 10.83 6.35 -12.58
CA ILE A 178 10.54 7.75 -12.94
C ILE A 178 11.50 8.72 -12.24
N GLU A 179 11.78 8.52 -10.96
CA GLU A 179 12.71 9.36 -10.21
C GLU A 179 14.13 9.25 -10.76
N GLN A 180 14.58 8.04 -11.08
CA GLN A 180 15.87 7.79 -11.73
C GLN A 180 15.94 8.44 -13.12
N ILE A 181 14.88 8.37 -13.92
CA ILE A 181 14.81 9.04 -15.22
C ILE A 181 14.91 10.57 -15.05
N SER A 182 14.18 11.15 -14.10
CA SER A 182 14.19 12.60 -13.86
C SER A 182 15.55 13.10 -13.35
N THR A 183 16.21 12.31 -12.50
CA THR A 183 17.57 12.57 -12.01
C THR A 183 18.57 12.42 -13.15
N GLY A 184 18.41 11.40 -13.98
CA GLY A 184 19.21 11.19 -15.20
C GLY A 184 19.12 12.35 -16.17
N GLN A 185 17.92 12.91 -16.38
CA GLN A 185 17.75 14.11 -17.20
C GLN A 185 18.42 15.34 -16.60
N SER A 186 18.33 15.54 -15.29
CA SER A 186 18.98 16.66 -14.59
C SER A 186 20.49 16.56 -14.68
N VAL A 187 21.05 15.38 -14.45
CA VAL A 187 22.48 15.09 -14.62
C VAL A 187 22.89 15.29 -16.08
N ALA A 188 22.09 14.85 -17.05
CA ALA A 188 22.39 15.05 -18.47
C ALA A 188 22.43 16.54 -18.85
N ARG A 189 21.49 17.35 -18.33
CA ARG A 189 21.49 18.81 -18.52
C ARG A 189 22.71 19.48 -17.90
N LEU A 190 23.06 19.10 -16.67
CA LEU A 190 24.23 19.63 -15.98
C LEU A 190 25.54 19.22 -16.66
N THR A 191 25.59 17.97 -17.16
CA THR A 191 26.71 17.46 -17.96
C THR A 191 26.82 18.24 -19.27
N SER A 192 25.70 18.49 -19.96
CA SER A 192 25.67 19.31 -21.18
C SER A 192 26.18 20.73 -20.91
N LEU A 193 25.74 21.38 -19.83
CA LEU A 193 26.26 22.69 -19.43
C LEU A 193 27.76 22.63 -19.13
N GLY A 194 28.22 21.60 -18.41
CA GLY A 194 29.64 21.35 -18.17
C GLY A 194 30.43 21.28 -19.49
N PHE A 195 29.93 20.57 -20.49
CA PHE A 195 30.56 20.49 -21.81
C PHE A 195 30.74 21.85 -22.50
N PHE A 196 29.86 22.82 -22.27
CA PHE A 196 30.02 24.18 -22.82
C PHE A 196 30.87 25.10 -21.93
N PHE A 197 30.72 25.03 -20.61
CA PHE A 197 31.39 25.93 -19.68
C PHE A 197 32.84 25.57 -19.39
N LEU A 198 33.18 24.28 -19.32
CA LEU A 198 34.53 23.83 -18.99
C LEU A 198 35.57 24.30 -20.04
N PRO A 199 35.32 24.17 -21.36
CA PRO A 199 36.23 24.67 -22.40
C PRO A 199 36.36 26.19 -22.39
N VAL A 200 35.23 26.90 -22.22
CA VAL A 200 35.21 28.36 -22.19
C VAL A 200 35.94 28.89 -20.95
N SER A 201 35.80 28.23 -19.80
CA SER A 201 36.51 28.57 -18.57
C SER A 201 38.01 28.34 -18.69
N LEU A 202 38.45 27.28 -19.40
CA LEU A 202 39.85 27.02 -19.68
C LEU A 202 40.47 28.12 -20.53
N VAL A 203 39.77 28.56 -21.58
CA VAL A 203 40.22 29.68 -22.43
C VAL A 203 40.33 30.95 -21.59
N ALA A 204 39.30 31.28 -20.81
CA ALA A 204 39.33 32.45 -19.92
C ALA A 204 40.51 32.37 -18.91
N ALA A 205 40.80 31.19 -18.37
CA ALA A 205 41.92 30.97 -17.47
C ALA A 205 43.28 31.17 -18.15
N ILE A 206 43.48 30.61 -19.36
CA ILE A 206 44.71 30.78 -20.13
C ILE A 206 44.99 32.27 -20.41
N PHE A 207 43.96 33.03 -20.77
CA PHE A 207 44.09 34.47 -21.01
C PHE A 207 44.15 35.30 -19.72
N GLY A 208 43.66 34.77 -18.60
CA GLY A 208 43.79 35.39 -17.28
C GLY A 208 45.21 35.27 -16.70
N ILE A 209 45.99 34.29 -17.14
CA ILE A 209 47.40 34.15 -16.76
C ILE A 209 48.18 35.29 -17.43
N THR A 210 48.59 36.28 -16.63
CA THR A 210 49.18 37.56 -17.05
C THR A 210 50.56 37.46 -17.71
N THR A 211 51.11 36.26 -17.89
CA THR A 211 52.45 36.05 -18.44
C THR A 211 52.51 36.10 -19.96
N PHE A 212 51.36 36.12 -20.65
CA PHE A 212 51.32 36.18 -22.12
C PHE A 212 50.90 37.57 -22.60
N THR A 213 51.83 38.29 -23.23
CA THR A 213 51.56 39.57 -23.92
C THR A 213 50.90 39.36 -25.28
N ILE A 214 49.83 38.56 -25.33
CA ILE A 214 49.08 38.30 -26.57
C ILE A 214 48.03 39.40 -26.74
N SER A 215 47.94 39.95 -27.96
CA SER A 215 46.94 41.00 -28.25
C SER A 215 45.51 40.48 -27.99
N PRO A 216 44.64 41.25 -27.31
CA PRO A 216 43.26 40.84 -27.00
C PRO A 216 42.42 40.44 -28.22
N LYS A 217 42.82 40.86 -29.43
CA LYS A 217 42.15 40.52 -30.70
C LYS A 217 42.12 39.02 -30.99
N TRP A 218 43.00 38.23 -30.39
CA TRP A 218 43.07 36.77 -30.57
C TRP A 218 42.13 35.98 -29.67
N TYR A 219 41.56 36.61 -28.64
CA TYR A 219 40.64 35.98 -27.70
C TYR A 219 39.46 35.25 -28.37
N PRO A 220 38.68 35.88 -29.27
CA PRO A 220 37.55 35.19 -29.91
C PRO A 220 38.01 34.02 -30.79
N VAL A 221 39.17 34.12 -31.44
CA VAL A 221 39.72 33.04 -32.28
C VAL A 221 40.09 31.84 -31.42
N GLY A 222 40.79 32.07 -30.30
CA GLY A 222 41.13 31.04 -29.33
C GLY A 222 39.89 30.37 -28.73
N ALA A 223 38.91 31.17 -28.32
CA ALA A 223 37.65 30.67 -27.78
C ALA A 223 36.89 29.77 -28.77
N ILE A 224 36.75 30.20 -30.03
CA ILE A 224 36.07 29.40 -31.06
C ILE A 224 36.84 28.11 -31.36
N SER A 225 38.18 28.16 -31.44
CA SER A 225 39.00 26.97 -31.69
C SER A 225 38.91 25.93 -30.56
N ALA A 226 38.97 26.37 -29.30
CA ALA A 226 38.84 25.49 -28.14
C ALA A 226 37.44 24.89 -28.08
N LEU A 227 36.40 25.68 -28.35
CA LEU A 227 35.02 25.22 -28.39
C LEU A 227 34.83 24.16 -29.48
N LEU A 228 35.30 24.41 -30.70
CA LEU A 228 35.26 23.42 -31.80
C LEU A 228 36.00 22.13 -31.44
N PHE A 229 37.20 22.24 -30.87
CA PHE A 229 37.97 21.08 -30.42
C PHE A 229 37.18 20.26 -29.39
N THR A 230 36.55 20.92 -28.43
CA THR A 230 35.77 20.22 -27.40
C THR A 230 34.49 19.60 -27.94
N ILE A 231 33.84 20.18 -28.95
CA ILE A 231 32.73 19.52 -29.66
C ILE A 231 33.22 18.27 -30.40
N ILE A 232 34.35 18.38 -31.11
CA ILE A 232 34.95 17.26 -31.87
C ILE A 232 35.33 16.11 -30.94
N VAL A 233 35.83 16.39 -29.73
CA VAL A 233 36.15 15.37 -28.72
C VAL A 233 34.90 14.85 -28.02
N ALA A 234 33.91 15.70 -27.74
CA ALA A 234 32.69 15.32 -27.05
C ALA A 234 31.79 14.40 -27.88
N PHE A 235 31.72 14.59 -29.21
CA PHE A 235 30.86 13.80 -30.08
C PHE A 235 31.19 12.29 -30.11
N PRO A 236 32.45 11.84 -30.26
CA PRO A 236 32.80 10.43 -30.22
C PRO A 236 32.85 9.86 -28.80
N MET A 237 32.96 10.70 -27.76
CA MET A 237 33.24 10.20 -26.41
C MET A 237 32.15 9.27 -25.84
N PRO A 238 30.83 9.50 -26.03
CA PRO A 238 29.79 8.53 -25.66
C PRO A 238 29.95 7.19 -26.37
N HIS A 239 30.39 7.19 -27.63
CA HIS A 239 30.64 5.98 -28.41
C HIS A 239 31.89 5.24 -27.92
N ILE A 240 32.95 5.96 -27.55
CA ILE A 240 34.17 5.37 -26.98
C ILE A 240 33.87 4.79 -25.59
N ILE A 241 33.16 5.51 -24.72
CA ILE A 241 32.77 5.02 -23.38
C ILE A 241 31.84 3.81 -23.49
N SER A 242 30.85 3.85 -24.39
CA SER A 242 29.96 2.70 -24.60
C SER A 242 30.68 1.51 -25.25
N ALA A 243 31.60 1.74 -26.19
CA ALA A 243 32.43 0.68 -26.76
C ALA A 243 33.43 0.10 -25.74
N TRP A 244 33.91 0.90 -24.78
CA TRP A 244 34.73 0.42 -23.68
C TRP A 244 33.89 -0.40 -22.69
N HIS A 245 32.72 0.11 -22.29
CA HIS A 245 31.83 -0.60 -21.37
C HIS A 245 31.24 -1.88 -21.98
N ASN A 246 30.96 -1.88 -23.28
CA ASN A 246 30.52 -3.05 -24.05
C ASN A 246 31.71 -3.83 -24.64
N GLY A 247 32.94 -3.40 -24.37
CA GLY A 247 34.18 -4.07 -24.73
C GLY A 247 34.21 -5.48 -24.15
N PRO A 248 34.97 -6.39 -24.78
CA PRO A 248 34.64 -7.80 -24.85
C PRO A 248 34.39 -8.39 -23.46
N LYS A 249 33.19 -8.95 -23.30
CA LYS A 249 32.73 -9.78 -22.18
C LYS A 249 33.69 -10.96 -21.86
N SER A 250 34.77 -11.14 -22.60
CA SER A 250 35.81 -12.14 -22.35
C SER A 250 36.52 -11.92 -21.02
N LEU A 251 36.92 -10.68 -20.68
CA LEU A 251 37.66 -10.44 -19.43
C LEU A 251 36.80 -10.67 -18.18
N ARG A 252 35.52 -10.27 -18.21
CA ARG A 252 34.58 -10.54 -17.11
C ARG A 252 34.24 -12.03 -16.99
N GLY A 253 34.18 -12.75 -18.12
CA GLY A 253 34.05 -14.21 -18.15
C GLY A 253 35.27 -14.95 -17.59
N TYR A 254 36.48 -14.40 -17.72
CA TYR A 254 37.68 -14.97 -17.08
C TYR A 254 37.71 -14.71 -15.57
N VAL A 255 37.28 -13.53 -15.11
CA VAL A 255 37.20 -13.22 -13.67
C VAL A 255 36.10 -14.03 -12.99
N SER A 256 34.90 -14.16 -13.58
CA SER A 256 33.85 -15.02 -13.02
C SER A 256 34.23 -16.51 -13.03
N LYS A 257 35.07 -16.94 -13.98
CA LYS A 257 35.58 -18.31 -14.03
C LYS A 257 36.64 -18.57 -12.95
N LEU A 258 37.43 -17.55 -12.60
CA LEU A 258 38.37 -17.56 -11.47
C LEU A 258 37.66 -17.53 -10.11
N GLU A 259 36.58 -16.76 -9.99
CA GLU A 259 35.75 -16.68 -8.78
C GLU A 259 34.97 -17.99 -8.57
N SER A 260 34.43 -18.58 -9.65
CA SER A 260 33.81 -19.92 -9.59
C SER A 260 34.78 -21.06 -9.31
N THR A 261 36.10 -20.87 -9.48
CA THR A 261 37.11 -21.86 -9.07
C THR A 261 37.57 -21.69 -7.63
N LEU A 262 37.32 -20.54 -7.00
CA LEU A 262 37.61 -20.34 -5.57
C LEU A 262 36.45 -20.77 -4.67
N ASP A 263 35.20 -20.68 -5.13
CA ASP A 263 34.02 -21.10 -4.35
C ASP A 263 33.73 -22.62 -4.42
N VAL A 264 34.41 -23.37 -5.29
CA VAL A 264 34.22 -24.83 -5.40
C VAL A 264 35.00 -25.61 -4.33
N GLU A 265 35.92 -24.99 -3.59
CA GLU A 265 36.69 -25.68 -2.53
C GLU A 265 36.00 -25.65 -1.15
N ASP A 266 35.02 -24.77 -0.93
CA ASP A 266 34.29 -24.68 0.36
C ASP A 266 32.88 -25.31 0.35
N GLN A 267 32.38 -25.75 -0.82
CA GLN A 267 30.99 -26.24 -0.95
C GLN A 267 30.87 -27.76 -1.23
N GLU A 268 31.78 -28.58 -0.70
CA GLU A 268 31.63 -30.05 -0.64
C GLU A 268 31.14 -30.61 0.71
N ARG A 269 30.83 -29.77 1.71
CA ARG A 269 30.44 -30.25 3.06
C ARG A 269 29.00 -30.04 3.52
N GLY A 270 28.07 -29.71 2.63
CA GLY A 270 26.68 -29.53 3.06
C GLY A 270 25.64 -29.61 1.96
N ARG A 271 25.28 -30.83 1.54
CA ARG A 271 23.93 -31.06 0.98
C ARG A 271 22.91 -30.96 2.11
N PRO A 272 21.77 -30.32 1.86
CA PRO A 272 20.55 -31.13 1.79
C PRO A 272 19.72 -30.85 0.54
N MET A 273 19.03 -31.92 0.14
CA MET A 273 17.98 -31.96 -0.87
C MET A 273 16.93 -30.86 -0.68
N SER A 274 16.49 -30.23 -1.78
CA SER A 274 15.11 -29.75 -1.91
C SER A 274 14.78 -29.40 -3.36
N THR A 275 14.08 -30.33 -4.00
CA THR A 275 12.88 -30.13 -4.83
C THR A 275 12.83 -28.92 -5.78
N ALA A 276 13.02 -29.22 -7.06
CA ALA A 276 12.59 -28.41 -8.18
C ALA A 276 11.06 -28.27 -8.20
N VAL A 277 10.56 -27.05 -7.96
CA VAL A 277 9.20 -26.66 -8.33
C VAL A 277 9.26 -25.89 -9.64
N SER A 278 8.87 -26.61 -10.70
CA SER A 278 8.64 -26.13 -12.04
C SER A 278 7.55 -25.05 -12.05
N SER A 279 7.96 -23.82 -12.38
CA SER A 279 7.08 -22.70 -12.68
C SER A 279 6.36 -22.93 -14.02
N ARG A 280 5.25 -23.68 -13.96
CA ARG A 280 4.35 -23.85 -15.09
C ARG A 280 3.40 -22.65 -15.17
N ARG A 281 3.79 -21.72 -16.04
CA ARG A 281 2.99 -20.67 -16.68
C ARG A 281 1.60 -21.20 -17.05
N SER A 282 0.59 -20.88 -16.25
CA SER A 282 -0.82 -21.05 -16.59
C SER A 282 -1.36 -19.74 -17.13
N GLU A 283 -1.40 -19.65 -18.47
CA GLU A 283 -2.32 -18.77 -19.18
C GLU A 283 -3.75 -19.21 -18.85
N MET A 284 -4.39 -18.53 -17.88
CA MET A 284 -5.85 -18.57 -17.77
C MET A 284 -6.41 -17.52 -18.73
N MET A 285 -6.85 -18.01 -19.90
CA MET A 285 -7.82 -17.36 -20.76
C MET A 285 -9.03 -16.91 -19.92
N TYR A 286 -9.17 -15.60 -19.73
CA TYR A 286 -10.40 -15.01 -19.24
C TYR A 286 -11.44 -15.03 -20.37
N LYS A 287 -12.26 -16.08 -20.41
CA LYS A 287 -13.46 -16.12 -21.25
C LYS A 287 -14.48 -15.17 -20.65
N SER A 288 -14.53 -13.95 -21.19
CA SER A 288 -15.61 -12.98 -20.95
C SER A 288 -16.96 -13.64 -21.23
N ARG A 289 -17.72 -13.91 -20.17
CA ARG A 289 -19.11 -14.35 -20.27
C ARG A 289 -19.98 -13.09 -20.26
N GLN A 290 -20.28 -12.60 -21.45
CA GLN A 290 -21.41 -11.71 -21.69
C GLN A 290 -22.71 -12.38 -21.22
N GLY A 291 -23.56 -11.61 -20.57
CA GLY A 291 -25.00 -11.87 -20.50
C GLY A 291 -25.52 -12.46 -19.20
N SER A 292 -25.83 -11.62 -18.23
CA SER A 292 -27.16 -11.61 -17.58
C SER A 292 -27.29 -10.37 -16.70
N GLU A 293 -28.17 -9.46 -17.12
CA GLU A 293 -28.66 -8.34 -16.32
C GLU A 293 -29.26 -8.86 -15.00
N PRO A 294 -28.99 -8.21 -13.85
CA PRO A 294 -29.83 -8.39 -12.68
C PRO A 294 -31.04 -7.45 -12.79
N GLY A 295 -32.21 -8.08 -12.90
CA GLY A 295 -33.50 -7.43 -12.98
C GLY A 295 -33.76 -6.43 -11.85
N SER A 296 -34.23 -5.26 -12.26
CA SER A 296 -34.85 -4.24 -11.44
C SER A 296 -36.03 -4.82 -10.64
N CYS A 297 -35.82 -5.14 -9.37
CA CYS A 297 -36.91 -5.31 -8.41
C CYS A 297 -37.46 -3.93 -8.01
N ARG A 298 -38.43 -3.46 -8.81
CA ARG A 298 -39.24 -2.28 -8.53
C ARG A 298 -40.28 -2.64 -7.47
N ALA A 299 -39.92 -2.53 -6.19
CA ALA A 299 -40.87 -2.61 -5.10
C ALA A 299 -41.70 -1.33 -5.05
N ARG A 300 -43.01 -1.49 -5.29
CA ARG A 300 -44.06 -0.48 -5.21
C ARG A 300 -44.43 -0.31 -3.73
N ALA A 301 -44.04 0.80 -3.11
CA ALA A 301 -44.54 1.21 -1.81
C ALA A 301 -45.27 2.55 -1.96
N GLY A 302 -46.59 2.49 -2.08
CA GLY A 302 -47.45 3.62 -1.76
C GLY A 302 -47.56 3.73 -0.24
N GLY A 303 -47.09 4.84 0.32
CA GLY A 303 -47.15 5.12 1.74
C GLY A 303 -47.35 6.61 1.95
N LYS A 304 -48.54 6.95 2.45
CA LYS A 304 -48.98 8.30 2.82
C LYS A 304 -48.00 8.91 3.82
N THR A 305 -47.59 10.15 3.57
CA THR A 305 -46.98 11.06 4.54
C THR A 305 -47.98 11.39 5.65
N PRO A 306 -47.69 11.11 6.94
CA PRO A 306 -48.29 11.83 8.04
C PRO A 306 -47.51 13.13 8.29
N GLU A 307 -48.26 14.24 8.41
CA GLU A 307 -47.79 15.50 8.98
C GLU A 307 -47.17 15.25 10.35
N ILE A 308 -45.90 15.64 10.52
CA ILE A 308 -45.26 15.74 11.83
C ILE A 308 -45.46 17.18 12.30
N SER A 309 -46.46 17.35 13.16
CA SER A 309 -46.64 18.54 13.99
C SER A 309 -45.46 18.67 14.96
N ALA A 310 -44.80 19.83 14.93
CA ALA A 310 -43.71 20.17 15.83
C ALA A 310 -44.19 20.24 17.29
N PRO A 311 -43.48 19.66 18.27
CA PRO A 311 -43.71 19.98 19.66
C PRO A 311 -43.00 21.28 20.04
N MET A 312 -43.79 22.16 20.64
CA MET A 312 -43.40 23.34 21.41
C MET A 312 -42.22 23.05 22.34
N ILE A 313 -41.15 23.82 22.20
CA ILE A 313 -40.07 23.91 23.19
C ILE A 313 -40.62 24.72 24.37
N ALA A 314 -40.91 24.03 25.48
CA ALA A 314 -41.13 24.67 26.76
C ALA A 314 -39.76 24.84 27.44
N GLU A 315 -39.31 26.08 27.50
CA GLU A 315 -38.27 26.51 28.42
C GLU A 315 -38.71 26.18 29.85
N ASN A 316 -37.83 25.55 30.63
CA ASN A 316 -37.97 25.55 32.08
C ASN A 316 -36.63 25.96 32.71
N PRO A 317 -36.59 27.10 33.43
CA PRO A 317 -35.39 27.63 34.05
C PRO A 317 -35.36 27.20 35.52
N LEU A 318 -34.48 26.28 35.89
CA LEU A 318 -34.14 26.09 37.30
C LEU A 318 -32.65 25.81 37.44
N GLY A 319 -31.97 26.84 37.96
CA GLY A 319 -30.69 26.66 38.62
C GLY A 319 -30.86 26.11 40.05
N TRP A 320 -29.77 26.27 40.80
CA TRP A 320 -29.50 25.96 42.20
C TRP A 320 -28.70 24.69 42.47
N ASN A 321 -27.42 24.96 42.80
CA ASN A 321 -26.43 24.27 43.63
C ASN A 321 -25.92 22.88 43.23
#